data_AF-A0A971WHQ4-F1
#
_entry.id   AF-A0A971WHQ4-F1
#
_cell.length_a   1.000
_cell.length_b   1.000
_cell.length_c   1.000
_cell.angle_alpha   90.00
_cell.angle_beta   90.00
_cell.angle_gamma   90.00
#
_symmetry.space_group_name_H-M   'P 1'
#
loop_
_entity.id
_entity.type
_entity.pdbx_description
1 polymer ?
#
loop_
_entity_poly.entity_id
_entity_poly.type
_entity_poly.pdbx_seq_one_letter_code
_entity_poly.pdbx_strand_id
1 'polypeptide(L)'
;TQQSQQIEDVRSLLERETTSLEEKIIFLENQGKEAEDILRLLVQEKEELKETIDTLQQSLSSVEDELNNISLQLDSKWQVISEDINNWQEATLEDIEAKIVSIKQELPDRSELEEWEKKINILQEEGERLKRELVRLEGEKDRALQEGEERLSKLEEEILLWEKELADYQKLMEQSISEINKQVSELTTFLNSAEERLREIETYSVNWSKESQDAWESLKISLSQLSERLEEVSNFSQNVLKEELEAKIDSIEEKIEEMRKELNKEKQTLEISHSVTSTTEEDGETSEESVVFSSGMGGEEVLLVEEPLESKEKLSAEIKTLAEEKMELEEELSKKQEEMLKIDQELEELREEKGSWEKIEELEGEKVEKEKAIADLNQKLEEKNAQIEALQREITELTAQLEEAEKYTSYVILPWDNLWDIARRYYRDGRKWPLIMEANKDVIEDPLKLRPYTEIRIPRCSNDEDC
;
A
#
# COMPACT_ATOMS: atom_id res chain seq x y z
N THR A 1 -105.13 71.11 -153.32
CA THR A 1 -105.81 70.20 -152.38
C THR A 1 -104.88 69.17 -151.72
N GLN A 2 -103.55 69.36 -151.73
CA GLN A 2 -102.60 68.36 -151.19
C GLN A 2 -101.75 68.90 -150.02
N GLN A 3 -101.42 70.20 -150.02
CA GLN A 3 -100.67 70.85 -148.94
C GLN A 3 -101.39 70.84 -147.58
N SER A 4 -102.73 71.00 -147.56
CA SER A 4 -103.51 71.02 -146.32
C SER A 4 -103.41 69.71 -145.52
N GLN A 5 -103.37 68.56 -146.21
CA GLN A 5 -103.23 67.27 -145.55
C GLN A 5 -101.86 67.13 -144.87
N GLN A 6 -100.80 67.52 -145.57
CA GLN A 6 -99.44 67.49 -145.02
C GLN A 6 -99.28 68.43 -143.80
N ILE A 7 -100.02 69.54 -143.74
CA ILE A 7 -100.01 70.45 -142.59
C ILE A 7 -100.68 69.79 -141.38
N GLU A 8 -101.83 69.13 -141.55
CA GLU A 8 -102.53 68.46 -140.44
C GLU A 8 -101.77 67.20 -139.96
N ASP A 9 -101.21 66.41 -140.88
CA ASP A 9 -100.39 65.24 -140.55
C ASP A 9 -99.15 65.67 -139.72
N VAL A 10 -98.41 66.70 -140.17
CA VAL A 10 -97.27 67.27 -139.43
C VAL A 10 -97.70 67.83 -138.08
N ARG A 11 -98.85 68.51 -138.01
CA ARG A 11 -99.37 69.04 -136.75
C ARG A 11 -99.67 67.94 -135.74
N SER A 12 -100.35 66.87 -136.15
CA SER A 12 -100.67 65.74 -135.27
C SER A 12 -99.42 65.03 -134.74
N LEU A 13 -98.37 64.93 -135.57
CA LEU A 13 -97.10 64.34 -135.20
C LEU A 13 -96.35 65.24 -134.21
N LEU A 14 -96.41 66.56 -134.40
CA LEU A 14 -95.84 67.56 -133.50
C LEU A 14 -96.59 67.62 -132.16
N GLU A 15 -97.93 67.57 -132.15
CA GLU A 15 -98.75 67.48 -130.92
C GLU A 15 -98.47 66.16 -130.14
N ARG A 16 -98.20 65.05 -130.84
CA ARG A 16 -97.79 63.77 -130.24
C ARG A 16 -96.38 63.81 -129.63
N GLU A 17 -95.46 64.58 -130.23
CA GLU A 17 -94.11 64.75 -129.66
C GLU A 17 -94.06 65.80 -128.56
N THR A 18 -94.88 66.87 -128.59
CA THR A 18 -94.99 67.77 -127.44
C THR A 18 -95.60 67.06 -126.24
N THR A 19 -96.68 66.30 -126.41
CA THR A 19 -97.27 65.53 -125.30
C THR A 19 -96.32 64.47 -124.74
N SER A 20 -95.57 63.76 -125.59
CA SER A 20 -94.53 62.82 -125.12
C SER A 20 -93.35 63.50 -124.43
N LEU A 21 -93.02 64.75 -124.79
CA LEU A 21 -92.03 65.56 -124.09
C LEU A 21 -92.58 66.10 -122.76
N GLU A 22 -93.85 66.51 -122.70
CA GLU A 22 -94.54 66.97 -121.49
C GLU A 22 -94.65 65.86 -120.44
N GLU A 23 -95.06 64.64 -120.83
CA GLU A 23 -95.02 63.45 -119.96
C GLU A 23 -93.62 63.20 -119.39
N LYS A 24 -92.58 63.37 -120.24
CA LYS A 24 -91.18 63.15 -119.84
C LYS A 24 -90.64 64.28 -118.96
N ILE A 25 -91.10 65.52 -119.14
CA ILE A 25 -90.81 66.65 -118.25
C ILE A 25 -91.46 66.38 -116.89
N ILE A 26 -92.74 66.00 -116.83
CA ILE A 26 -93.45 65.68 -115.58
C ILE A 26 -92.76 64.52 -114.83
N PHE A 27 -92.31 63.49 -115.55
CA PHE A 27 -91.53 62.39 -114.95
C PHE A 27 -90.20 62.89 -114.35
N LEU A 28 -89.45 63.72 -115.08
CA LEU A 28 -88.18 64.28 -114.61
C LEU A 28 -88.36 65.29 -113.46
N GLU A 29 -89.45 66.08 -113.45
CA GLU A 29 -89.79 66.95 -112.32
C GLU A 29 -90.12 66.15 -111.06
N ASN A 30 -90.81 65.02 -111.19
CA ASN A 30 -91.14 64.16 -110.05
C ASN A 30 -89.88 63.46 -109.52
N GLN A 31 -89.00 62.95 -110.38
CA GLN A 31 -87.69 62.44 -109.95
C GLN A 31 -86.80 63.53 -109.36
N GLY A 32 -86.91 64.78 -109.85
CA GLY A 32 -86.22 65.94 -109.29
C GLY A 32 -86.67 66.23 -107.84
N LYS A 33 -87.98 66.23 -107.58
CA LYS A 33 -88.55 66.41 -106.22
C LYS A 33 -88.17 65.26 -105.30
N GLU A 34 -88.25 64.01 -105.78
CA GLU A 34 -87.85 62.82 -105.00
C GLU A 34 -86.37 62.87 -104.61
N ALA A 35 -85.50 63.33 -105.52
CA ALA A 35 -84.08 63.57 -105.22
C ALA A 35 -83.86 64.77 -104.27
N GLU A 36 -84.67 65.84 -104.38
CA GLU A 36 -84.59 67.01 -103.50
C GLU A 36 -85.03 66.69 -102.06
N ASP A 37 -86.10 65.90 -101.88
CA ASP A 37 -86.53 65.39 -100.56
C ASP A 37 -85.49 64.42 -99.95
N ILE A 38 -84.88 63.54 -100.76
CA ILE A 38 -83.78 62.67 -100.29
C ILE A 38 -82.56 63.50 -99.87
N LEU A 39 -82.16 64.51 -100.66
CA LEU A 39 -81.07 65.43 -100.28
C LEU A 39 -81.38 66.19 -99.00
N ARG A 40 -82.64 66.59 -98.80
CA ARG A 40 -83.09 67.28 -97.58
C ARG A 40 -83.00 66.40 -96.34
N LEU A 41 -83.39 65.12 -96.44
CA LEU A 41 -83.23 64.14 -95.37
C LEU A 41 -81.75 63.89 -95.05
N LEU A 42 -80.91 63.67 -96.06
CA LEU A 42 -79.46 63.48 -95.88
C LEU A 42 -78.77 64.71 -95.27
N VAL A 43 -79.25 65.93 -95.54
CA VAL A 43 -78.77 67.16 -94.89
C VAL A 43 -79.19 67.21 -93.41
N GLN A 44 -80.40 66.77 -93.08
CA GLN A 44 -80.86 66.69 -91.69
C GLN A 44 -80.08 65.62 -90.90
N GLU A 45 -79.98 64.38 -91.41
CA GLU A 45 -79.21 63.30 -90.80
C GLU A 45 -77.75 63.70 -90.56
N LYS A 46 -77.14 64.43 -91.51
CA LYS A 46 -75.78 64.96 -91.37
C LYS A 46 -75.64 65.96 -90.22
N GLU A 47 -76.60 66.86 -90.02
CA GLU A 47 -76.52 67.86 -88.95
C GLU A 47 -76.83 67.23 -87.59
N GLU A 48 -77.77 66.28 -87.51
CA GLU A 48 -78.01 65.45 -86.32
C GLU A 48 -76.75 64.64 -85.95
N LEU A 49 -76.10 63.99 -86.92
CA LEU A 49 -74.81 63.33 -86.71
C LEU A 49 -73.74 64.31 -86.22
N LYS A 50 -73.71 65.54 -86.75
CA LYS A 50 -72.77 66.57 -86.31
C LYS A 50 -73.01 66.98 -84.84
N GLU A 51 -74.26 67.17 -84.41
CA GLU A 51 -74.58 67.42 -83.00
C GLU A 51 -74.17 66.24 -82.09
N THR A 52 -74.32 64.98 -82.55
CA THR A 52 -73.79 63.82 -81.79
C THR A 52 -72.27 63.79 -81.73
N ILE A 53 -71.56 64.23 -82.78
CA ILE A 53 -70.09 64.32 -82.78
C ILE A 53 -69.63 65.45 -81.86
N ASP A 54 -70.24 66.63 -81.92
CA ASP A 54 -69.90 67.78 -81.09
C ASP A 54 -70.10 67.47 -79.58
N THR A 55 -71.19 66.77 -79.22
CA THR A 55 -71.45 66.31 -77.84
C THR A 55 -70.55 65.15 -77.39
N LEU A 56 -70.16 64.24 -78.28
CA LEU A 56 -69.15 63.23 -77.99
C LEU A 56 -67.76 63.84 -77.79
N GLN A 57 -67.38 64.87 -78.55
CA GLN A 57 -66.13 65.60 -78.35
C GLN A 57 -66.12 66.34 -77.00
N GLN A 58 -67.23 66.98 -76.63
CA GLN A 58 -67.33 67.68 -75.34
C GLN A 58 -67.25 66.72 -74.14
N SER A 59 -67.90 65.56 -74.21
CA SER A 59 -67.81 64.53 -73.16
C SER A 59 -66.43 63.85 -73.11
N LEU A 60 -65.78 63.63 -74.26
CA LEU A 60 -64.40 63.13 -74.31
C LEU A 60 -63.42 64.11 -73.64
N SER A 61 -63.53 65.41 -73.93
CA SER A 61 -62.73 66.46 -73.28
C SER A 61 -62.94 66.47 -71.75
N SER A 62 -64.17 66.31 -71.28
CA SER A 62 -64.47 66.23 -69.84
C SER A 62 -63.81 65.02 -69.17
N VAL A 63 -63.78 63.86 -69.86
CA VAL A 63 -63.12 62.65 -69.37
C VAL A 63 -61.60 62.78 -69.41
N GLU A 64 -61.04 63.50 -70.39
CA GLU A 64 -59.61 63.81 -70.46
C GLU A 64 -59.18 64.75 -69.32
N ASP A 65 -59.96 65.78 -69.01
CA ASP A 65 -59.74 66.67 -67.85
C ASP A 65 -59.85 65.92 -66.50
N GLU A 66 -60.84 65.03 -66.34
CA GLU A 66 -60.96 64.17 -65.15
C GLU A 66 -59.78 63.21 -65.01
N LEU A 67 -59.33 62.58 -66.10
CA LEU A 67 -58.19 61.66 -66.11
C LEU A 67 -56.88 62.38 -65.77
N ASN A 68 -56.67 63.58 -66.30
CA ASN A 68 -55.52 64.42 -65.98
C ASN A 68 -55.50 64.83 -64.49
N ASN A 69 -56.65 65.20 -63.93
CA ASN A 69 -56.80 65.48 -62.50
C ASN A 69 -56.50 64.25 -61.62
N ILE A 70 -57.00 63.06 -62.01
CA ILE A 70 -56.72 61.80 -61.34
C ILE A 70 -55.21 61.47 -61.39
N SER A 71 -54.54 61.68 -62.53
CA SER A 71 -53.09 61.49 -62.64
C SER A 71 -52.33 62.39 -61.66
N LEU A 72 -52.62 63.69 -61.65
CA LEU A 72 -52.00 64.65 -60.72
C LEU A 72 -52.23 64.29 -59.24
N GLN A 73 -53.40 63.72 -58.91
CA GLN A 73 -53.69 63.22 -57.56
C GLN A 73 -52.96 61.90 -57.22
N LEU A 74 -52.65 61.07 -58.20
CA LEU A 74 -51.84 59.86 -58.01
C LEU A 74 -50.36 60.22 -57.86
N ASP A 75 -49.83 61.09 -58.73
CA ASP A 75 -48.45 61.56 -58.69
C ASP A 75 -48.11 62.25 -57.37
N SER A 76 -49.00 63.14 -56.88
CA SER A 76 -48.83 63.80 -55.57
C SER A 76 -48.90 62.82 -54.38
N LYS A 77 -49.75 61.80 -54.43
CA LYS A 77 -49.79 60.74 -53.40
C LYS A 77 -48.55 59.84 -53.44
N TRP A 78 -48.03 59.53 -54.63
CA TRP A 78 -46.78 58.79 -54.79
C TRP A 78 -45.55 59.59 -54.35
N GLN A 79 -45.54 60.93 -54.51
CA GLN A 79 -44.49 61.76 -53.92
C GLN A 79 -44.49 61.67 -52.40
N VAL A 80 -45.65 61.89 -51.74
CA VAL A 80 -45.77 61.81 -50.28
C VAL A 80 -45.38 60.41 -49.77
N ILE A 81 -45.90 59.34 -50.39
CA ILE A 81 -45.58 57.97 -49.97
C ILE A 81 -44.10 57.63 -50.22
N SER A 82 -43.46 58.16 -51.26
CA SER A 82 -42.01 57.99 -51.47
C SER A 82 -41.18 58.76 -50.44
N GLU A 83 -41.64 59.93 -49.99
CA GLU A 83 -40.98 60.73 -48.96
C GLU A 83 -41.12 60.06 -47.58
N ASP A 84 -42.31 59.59 -47.22
CA ASP A 84 -42.55 58.80 -45.99
C ASP A 84 -41.71 57.51 -45.96
N ILE A 85 -41.60 56.79 -47.07
CA ILE A 85 -40.76 55.57 -47.18
C ILE A 85 -39.27 55.90 -46.99
N ASN A 86 -38.77 56.97 -47.63
CA ASN A 86 -37.37 57.38 -47.49
C ASN A 86 -37.06 57.80 -46.04
N ASN A 87 -37.92 58.63 -45.43
CA ASN A 87 -37.78 59.08 -44.05
C ASN A 87 -37.81 57.90 -43.06
N TRP A 88 -38.65 56.89 -43.30
CA TRP A 88 -38.69 55.67 -42.48
C TRP A 88 -37.44 54.79 -42.68
N GLN A 89 -36.90 54.70 -43.90
CA GLN A 89 -35.64 54.01 -44.18
C GLN A 89 -34.44 54.69 -43.51
N GLU A 90 -34.36 56.02 -43.55
CA GLU A 90 -33.29 56.79 -42.90
C GLU A 90 -33.36 56.64 -41.37
N ALA A 91 -34.54 56.84 -40.76
CA ALA A 91 -34.73 56.67 -39.32
C ALA A 91 -34.50 55.24 -38.81
N THR A 92 -34.82 54.21 -39.61
CA THR A 92 -34.52 52.81 -39.23
C THR A 92 -33.05 52.45 -39.43
N LEU A 93 -32.35 53.06 -40.39
CA LEU A 93 -30.90 52.94 -40.50
C LEU A 93 -30.19 53.61 -39.32
N GLU A 94 -30.57 54.82 -38.91
CA GLU A 94 -30.00 55.49 -37.73
C GLU A 94 -30.19 54.67 -36.44
N ASP A 95 -31.38 54.10 -36.21
CA ASP A 95 -31.66 53.22 -35.06
C ASP A 95 -30.82 51.93 -35.09
N ILE A 96 -30.64 51.33 -36.26
CA ILE A 96 -29.78 50.15 -36.44
C ILE A 96 -28.30 50.50 -36.24
N GLU A 97 -27.82 51.62 -36.76
CA GLU A 97 -26.44 52.08 -36.56
C GLU A 97 -26.16 52.41 -35.09
N ALA A 98 -27.08 53.09 -34.41
CA ALA A 98 -26.98 53.36 -32.97
C ALA A 98 -26.91 52.06 -32.13
N LYS A 99 -27.74 51.06 -32.47
CA LYS A 99 -27.69 49.73 -31.82
C LYS A 99 -26.38 49.00 -32.12
N ILE A 100 -25.87 49.06 -33.34
CA ILE A 100 -24.57 48.49 -33.72
C ILE A 100 -23.43 49.17 -32.94
N VAL A 101 -23.49 50.48 -32.72
CA VAL A 101 -22.50 51.22 -31.90
C VAL A 101 -22.58 50.81 -30.43
N SER A 102 -23.79 50.69 -29.85
CA SER A 102 -23.97 50.23 -28.46
C SER A 102 -23.39 48.82 -28.25
N ILE A 103 -23.74 47.87 -29.13
CA ILE A 103 -23.25 46.48 -29.07
C ILE A 103 -21.71 46.42 -29.24
N LYS A 104 -21.12 47.32 -30.05
CA LYS A 104 -19.66 47.44 -30.18
C LYS A 104 -18.95 48.02 -28.96
N GLN A 105 -19.65 48.71 -28.07
CA GLN A 105 -19.09 49.22 -26.80
C GLN A 105 -19.23 48.23 -25.65
N GLU A 106 -20.17 47.28 -25.73
CA GLU A 106 -20.37 46.22 -24.74
C GLU A 106 -19.51 44.97 -25.00
N LEU A 107 -18.93 44.83 -26.19
CA LEU A 107 -17.97 43.77 -26.51
C LEU A 107 -16.60 44.07 -25.85
N PRO A 108 -15.99 43.10 -25.13
CA PRO A 108 -14.69 43.30 -24.49
C PRO A 108 -13.59 43.58 -25.52
N ASP A 109 -12.69 44.49 -25.16
CA ASP A 109 -11.73 45.05 -26.10
C ASP A 109 -10.77 43.97 -26.63
N ARG A 110 -10.50 43.97 -27.93
CA ARG A 110 -9.79 42.84 -28.58
C ARG A 110 -8.40 42.60 -27.97
N SER A 111 -7.75 43.66 -27.48
CA SER A 111 -6.46 43.58 -26.78
C SER A 111 -6.52 42.79 -25.46
N GLU A 112 -7.62 42.86 -24.71
CA GLU A 112 -7.79 42.06 -23.49
C GLU A 112 -7.95 40.58 -23.83
N LEU A 113 -8.72 40.27 -24.88
CA LEU A 113 -8.85 38.91 -25.43
C LEU A 113 -7.49 38.34 -25.84
N GLU A 114 -6.66 39.13 -26.54
CA GLU A 114 -5.30 38.73 -26.92
C GLU A 114 -4.35 38.61 -25.71
N GLU A 115 -4.62 39.25 -24.56
CA GLU A 115 -3.89 38.99 -23.31
C GLU A 115 -4.36 37.71 -22.62
N TRP A 116 -5.67 37.47 -22.56
CA TRP A 116 -6.23 36.24 -21.97
C TRP A 116 -5.82 35.00 -22.77
N GLU A 117 -5.78 35.06 -24.10
CA GLU A 117 -5.23 34.01 -24.96
C GLU A 117 -3.76 33.70 -24.61
N LYS A 118 -2.91 34.72 -24.42
CA LYS A 118 -1.52 34.53 -23.97
C LYS A 118 -1.43 33.89 -22.58
N LYS A 119 -2.27 34.33 -21.64
CA LYS A 119 -2.35 33.75 -20.26
C LYS A 119 -2.77 32.28 -20.31
N ILE A 120 -3.77 31.94 -21.12
CA ILE A 120 -4.25 30.56 -21.33
C ILE A 120 -3.14 29.68 -21.93
N ASN A 121 -2.46 30.15 -22.98
CA ASN A 121 -1.36 29.39 -23.61
C ASN A 121 -0.20 29.13 -22.63
N ILE A 122 0.17 30.12 -21.81
CA ILE A 122 1.19 29.93 -20.76
C ILE A 122 0.71 28.87 -19.75
N LEU A 123 -0.52 28.97 -19.23
CA LEU A 123 -1.06 28.01 -18.27
C LEU A 123 -1.16 26.57 -18.85
N GLN A 124 -1.39 26.44 -20.15
CA GLN A 124 -1.35 25.15 -20.85
C GLN A 124 0.08 24.58 -20.95
N GLU A 125 1.08 25.41 -21.27
CA GLU A 125 2.50 25.01 -21.24
C GLU A 125 2.96 24.62 -19.83
N GLU A 126 2.51 25.33 -18.79
CA GLU A 126 2.80 25.00 -17.39
C GLU A 126 2.10 23.70 -16.96
N GLY A 127 0.85 23.48 -17.38
CA GLY A 127 0.12 22.23 -17.15
C GLY A 127 0.81 21.02 -17.79
N GLU A 128 1.21 21.12 -19.07
CA GLU A 128 1.97 20.06 -19.74
C GLU A 128 3.40 19.91 -19.18
N ARG A 129 4.00 20.96 -18.60
CA ARG A 129 5.26 20.85 -17.84
C ARG A 129 5.07 20.02 -16.56
N LEU A 130 4.08 20.38 -15.73
CA LEU A 130 3.76 19.68 -14.49
C LEU A 130 3.35 18.23 -14.73
N LYS A 131 2.58 17.95 -15.79
CA LYS A 131 2.18 16.60 -16.20
C LYS A 131 3.36 15.72 -16.60
N ARG A 132 4.37 16.27 -17.29
CA ARG A 132 5.64 15.57 -17.59
C ARG A 132 6.48 15.32 -16.33
N GLU A 133 6.46 16.26 -15.38
CA GLU A 133 7.13 16.08 -14.08
C GLU A 133 6.43 15.02 -13.20
N LEU A 134 5.09 14.97 -13.20
CA LEU A 134 4.33 13.92 -12.52
C LEU A 134 4.71 12.53 -13.06
N VAL A 135 4.75 12.36 -14.38
CA VAL A 135 5.16 11.09 -15.02
C VAL A 135 6.64 10.74 -14.72
N ARG A 136 7.53 11.74 -14.61
CA ARG A 136 8.91 11.53 -14.17
C ARG A 136 8.98 11.01 -12.74
N LEU A 137 8.26 11.66 -11.82
CA LEU A 137 8.22 11.30 -10.40
C LEU A 137 7.57 9.93 -10.17
N GLU A 138 6.53 9.59 -10.94
CA GLU A 138 5.91 8.27 -10.96
C GLU A 138 6.92 7.19 -11.36
N GLY A 139 7.64 7.37 -12.47
CA GLY A 139 8.69 6.44 -12.91
C GLY A 139 9.90 6.37 -11.96
N GLU A 140 10.20 7.43 -11.21
CA GLU A 140 11.23 7.42 -10.16
C GLU A 140 10.76 6.66 -8.91
N LYS A 141 9.50 6.84 -8.50
CA LYS A 141 8.82 6.07 -7.45
C LYS A 141 8.76 4.58 -7.79
N ASP A 142 8.34 4.21 -9.00
CA ASP A 142 8.24 2.81 -9.43
C ASP A 142 9.62 2.12 -9.48
N ARG A 143 10.67 2.80 -9.98
CA ARG A 143 12.04 2.26 -9.91
C ARG A 143 12.54 2.12 -8.47
N ALA A 144 12.32 3.12 -7.62
CA ALA A 144 12.77 3.06 -6.23
C ALA A 144 12.09 1.92 -5.45
N LEU A 145 10.83 1.63 -5.78
CA LEU A 145 10.09 0.48 -5.27
C LEU A 145 10.71 -0.83 -5.78
N GLN A 146 10.95 -0.98 -7.08
CA GLN A 146 11.60 -2.17 -7.66
C GLN A 146 13.04 -2.39 -7.11
N GLU A 147 13.84 -1.33 -6.96
CA GLU A 147 15.16 -1.37 -6.33
C GLU A 147 15.08 -1.74 -4.83
N GLY A 148 13.95 -1.46 -4.17
CA GLY A 148 13.65 -1.90 -2.81
C GLY A 148 13.28 -3.38 -2.73
N GLU A 149 12.39 -3.84 -3.61
CA GLU A 149 11.99 -5.25 -3.73
C GLU A 149 13.20 -6.16 -4.04
N GLU A 150 14.08 -5.76 -4.97
CA GLU A 150 15.27 -6.54 -5.31
C GLU A 150 16.28 -6.62 -4.15
N ARG A 151 16.36 -5.59 -3.28
CA ARG A 151 17.17 -5.63 -2.06
C ARG A 151 16.53 -6.50 -0.98
N LEU A 152 15.21 -6.40 -0.81
CA LEU A 152 14.47 -7.18 0.17
C LEU A 152 14.56 -8.68 -0.15
N SER A 153 14.35 -9.07 -1.41
CA SER A 153 14.52 -10.46 -1.86
C SER A 153 15.93 -11.02 -1.62
N LYS A 154 16.98 -10.21 -1.80
CA LYS A 154 18.37 -10.63 -1.48
C LYS A 154 18.60 -10.80 0.02
N LEU A 155 18.04 -9.91 0.84
CA LEU A 155 18.10 -10.05 2.30
C LEU A 155 17.31 -11.28 2.78
N GLU A 156 16.19 -11.63 2.15
CA GLU A 156 15.46 -12.88 2.41
C GLU A 156 16.30 -14.12 2.04
N GLU A 157 17.02 -14.10 0.90
CA GLU A 157 17.97 -15.17 0.54
C GLU A 157 19.14 -15.29 1.53
N GLU A 158 19.72 -14.17 1.98
CA GLU A 158 20.79 -14.13 2.99
C GLU A 158 20.32 -14.63 4.37
N ILE A 159 19.12 -14.23 4.81
CA ILE A 159 18.50 -14.71 6.06
C ILE A 159 18.26 -16.22 5.99
N LEU A 160 17.68 -16.73 4.90
CA LEU A 160 17.41 -18.16 4.72
C LEU A 160 18.71 -19.00 4.69
N LEU A 161 19.80 -18.44 4.15
CA LEU A 161 21.12 -19.04 4.25
C LEU A 161 21.62 -19.09 5.71
N TRP A 162 21.52 -17.99 6.47
CA TRP A 162 21.93 -17.96 7.88
C TRP A 162 21.07 -18.83 8.79
N GLU A 163 19.76 -18.94 8.56
CA GLU A 163 18.88 -19.86 9.28
C GLU A 163 19.32 -21.32 9.07
N LYS A 164 19.70 -21.67 7.84
CA LYS A 164 20.22 -23.00 7.51
C LYS A 164 21.58 -23.25 8.17
N GLU A 165 22.52 -22.30 8.11
CA GLU A 165 23.82 -22.42 8.78
C GLU A 165 23.65 -22.56 10.30
N LEU A 166 22.76 -21.78 10.91
CA LEU A 166 22.41 -21.87 12.32
C LEU A 166 21.83 -23.26 12.68
N ALA A 167 20.97 -23.83 11.84
CA ALA A 167 20.44 -25.18 12.05
C ALA A 167 21.52 -26.28 11.94
N ASP A 168 22.47 -26.16 11.00
CA ASP A 168 23.59 -27.09 10.91
C ASP A 168 24.58 -26.93 12.10
N TYR A 169 24.81 -25.71 12.60
CA TYR A 169 25.56 -25.48 13.85
C TYR A 169 24.85 -26.04 15.09
N GLN A 170 23.52 -25.86 15.22
CA GLN A 170 22.72 -26.44 16.30
C GLN A 170 22.85 -27.97 16.29
N LYS A 171 22.70 -28.60 15.12
CA LYS A 171 22.83 -30.05 14.94
C LYS A 171 24.24 -30.57 15.31
N LEU A 172 25.29 -29.83 14.95
CA LEU A 172 26.67 -30.17 15.32
C LEU A 172 26.90 -30.05 16.84
N MET A 173 26.28 -29.05 17.49
CA MET A 173 26.34 -28.87 18.93
C MET A 173 25.56 -29.96 19.69
N GLU A 174 24.36 -30.33 19.23
CA GLU A 174 23.60 -31.47 19.78
C GLU A 174 24.38 -32.78 19.67
N GLN A 175 25.01 -33.05 18.53
CA GLN A 175 25.88 -34.22 18.35
C GLN A 175 27.04 -34.21 19.35
N SER A 176 27.71 -33.06 19.51
CA SER A 176 28.83 -32.89 20.44
C SER A 176 28.38 -33.11 21.89
N ILE A 177 27.23 -32.56 22.28
CA ILE A 177 26.62 -32.76 23.61
C ILE A 177 26.25 -34.24 23.82
N SER A 178 25.74 -34.93 22.80
CA SER A 178 25.37 -36.35 22.91
C SER A 178 26.57 -37.26 23.18
N GLU A 179 27.72 -37.01 22.54
CA GLU A 179 28.95 -37.78 22.76
C GLU A 179 29.60 -37.42 24.11
N ILE A 180 29.56 -36.16 24.55
CA ILE A 180 29.99 -35.77 25.91
C ILE A 180 29.12 -36.46 26.97
N ASN A 181 27.79 -36.46 26.81
CA ASN A 181 26.88 -37.13 27.75
C ASN A 181 27.11 -38.64 27.79
N LYS A 182 27.43 -39.27 26.66
CA LYS A 182 27.85 -40.68 26.59
C LYS A 182 29.16 -40.92 27.35
N GLN A 183 30.19 -40.09 27.15
CA GLN A 183 31.47 -40.21 27.88
C GLN A 183 31.30 -39.98 29.39
N VAL A 184 30.47 -39.02 29.80
CA VAL A 184 30.11 -38.82 31.22
C VAL A 184 29.38 -40.02 31.80
N SER A 185 28.48 -40.66 31.04
CA SER A 185 27.80 -41.90 31.45
C SER A 185 28.79 -43.06 31.62
N GLU A 186 29.67 -43.28 30.64
CA GLU A 186 30.73 -44.29 30.70
C GLU A 186 31.64 -44.08 31.94
N LEU A 187 32.11 -42.84 32.17
CA LEU A 187 32.89 -42.47 33.35
C LEU A 187 32.12 -42.67 34.67
N THR A 188 30.81 -42.40 34.69
CA THR A 188 29.97 -42.62 35.87
C THR A 188 29.83 -44.11 36.20
N THR A 189 29.67 -44.97 35.18
CA THR A 189 29.66 -46.43 35.41
C THR A 189 31.00 -46.96 35.90
N PHE A 190 32.11 -46.40 35.41
CA PHE A 190 33.45 -46.72 35.90
C PHE A 190 33.67 -46.27 37.35
N LEU A 191 33.23 -45.05 37.71
CA LEU A 191 33.31 -44.53 39.07
C LEU A 191 32.55 -45.44 40.05
N ASN A 192 31.29 -45.76 39.75
CA ASN A 192 30.47 -46.65 40.57
C ASN A 192 31.11 -48.05 40.74
N SER A 193 31.74 -48.58 39.69
CA SER A 193 32.49 -49.85 39.77
C SER A 193 33.78 -49.74 40.60
N ALA A 194 34.44 -48.58 40.60
CA ALA A 194 35.61 -48.33 41.45
C ALA A 194 35.21 -48.14 42.93
N GLU A 195 34.11 -47.45 43.21
CA GLU A 195 33.56 -47.30 44.56
C GLU A 195 33.14 -48.64 45.18
N GLU A 196 32.45 -49.50 44.42
CA GLU A 196 32.04 -50.82 44.95
C GLU A 196 33.26 -51.71 45.23
N ARG A 197 34.29 -51.67 44.38
CA ARG A 197 35.56 -52.35 44.63
C ARG A 197 36.35 -51.78 45.81
N LEU A 198 36.19 -50.49 46.12
CA LEU A 198 36.74 -49.89 47.34
C LEU A 198 35.98 -50.41 48.57
N ARG A 199 34.64 -50.50 48.53
CA ARG A 199 33.84 -51.12 49.60
C ARG A 199 34.23 -52.58 49.83
N GLU A 200 34.42 -53.37 48.77
CA GLU A 200 34.94 -54.73 48.87
C GLU A 200 36.27 -54.76 49.65
N ILE A 201 37.24 -53.93 49.25
CA ILE A 201 38.54 -53.83 49.92
C ILE A 201 38.42 -53.36 51.39
N GLU A 202 37.53 -52.42 51.69
CA GLU A 202 37.24 -51.99 53.07
C GLU A 202 36.66 -53.12 53.91
N THR A 203 35.68 -53.88 53.39
CA THR A 203 35.13 -55.04 54.11
C THR A 203 36.16 -56.15 54.33
N TYR A 204 37.01 -56.43 53.34
CA TYR A 204 38.14 -57.35 53.50
C TYR A 204 39.15 -56.85 54.54
N SER A 205 39.44 -55.55 54.58
CA SER A 205 40.36 -54.95 55.56
C SER A 205 39.80 -55.03 56.99
N VAL A 206 38.52 -54.72 57.18
CA VAL A 206 37.83 -54.84 58.48
C VAL A 206 37.78 -56.30 58.94
N ASN A 207 37.42 -57.23 58.04
CA ASN A 207 37.38 -58.65 58.36
C ASN A 207 38.77 -59.20 58.73
N TRP A 208 39.80 -58.89 57.93
CA TRP A 208 41.18 -59.30 58.21
C TRP A 208 41.72 -58.70 59.52
N SER A 209 41.39 -57.44 59.82
CA SER A 209 41.74 -56.82 61.10
C SER A 209 41.10 -57.56 62.28
N LYS A 210 39.86 -58.04 62.12
CA LYS A 210 39.18 -58.84 63.14
C LYS A 210 39.79 -60.24 63.27
N GLU A 211 39.99 -60.95 62.16
CA GLU A 211 40.65 -62.27 62.14
C GLU A 211 42.05 -62.20 62.78
N SER A 212 42.82 -61.15 62.49
CA SER A 212 44.12 -60.92 63.11
C SER A 212 44.02 -60.63 64.62
N GLN A 213 42.95 -59.97 65.09
CA GLN A 213 42.72 -59.72 66.52
C GLN A 213 42.31 -61.01 67.24
N ASP A 214 41.34 -61.75 66.69
CA ASP A 214 40.87 -63.04 67.21
C ASP A 214 42.03 -64.06 67.28
N ALA A 215 42.89 -64.09 66.26
CA ALA A 215 44.10 -64.91 66.23
C ALA A 215 45.14 -64.47 67.27
N TRP A 216 45.29 -63.17 67.55
CA TRP A 216 46.23 -62.67 68.56
C TRP A 216 45.73 -62.93 69.98
N GLU A 217 44.42 -62.83 70.22
CA GLU A 217 43.78 -63.22 71.48
C GLU A 217 43.92 -64.73 71.72
N SER A 218 43.70 -65.56 70.68
CA SER A 218 43.94 -67.01 70.73
C SER A 218 45.42 -67.35 71.01
N LEU A 219 46.36 -66.67 70.34
CA LEU A 219 47.80 -66.80 70.60
C LEU A 219 48.12 -66.47 72.07
N LYS A 220 47.60 -65.35 72.58
CA LYS A 220 47.78 -64.90 73.97
C LYS A 220 47.20 -65.88 74.99
N ILE A 221 46.06 -66.52 74.70
CA ILE A 221 45.51 -67.62 75.51
C ILE A 221 46.46 -68.82 75.49
N SER A 222 46.94 -69.25 74.32
CA SER A 222 47.87 -70.39 74.21
C SER A 222 49.22 -70.12 74.89
N LEU A 223 49.72 -68.88 74.84
CA LEU A 223 50.94 -68.44 75.53
C LEU A 223 50.72 -68.42 77.04
N SER A 224 49.54 -68.01 77.50
CA SER A 224 49.17 -68.06 78.93
C SER A 224 49.13 -69.52 79.42
N GLN A 225 48.49 -70.43 78.68
CA GLN A 225 48.47 -71.86 78.97
C GLN A 225 49.87 -72.51 78.94
N LEU A 226 50.76 -72.05 78.05
CA LEU A 226 52.16 -72.49 78.03
C LEU A 226 52.94 -71.94 79.23
N SER A 227 52.67 -70.72 79.68
CA SER A 227 53.29 -70.16 80.90
C SER A 227 52.77 -70.84 82.17
N GLU A 228 51.48 -71.17 82.24
CA GLU A 228 50.85 -71.95 83.31
C GLU A 228 51.47 -73.35 83.37
N ARG A 229 51.59 -74.05 82.24
CA ARG A 229 52.28 -75.35 82.16
C ARG A 229 53.78 -75.28 82.45
N LEU A 230 54.45 -74.19 82.11
CA LEU A 230 55.85 -73.98 82.47
C LEU A 230 55.99 -73.78 83.98
N GLU A 231 55.03 -73.09 84.61
CA GLU A 231 54.96 -72.93 86.06
C GLU A 231 54.54 -74.23 86.76
N GLU A 232 53.65 -75.05 86.20
CA GLU A 232 53.36 -76.42 86.65
C GLU A 232 54.63 -77.29 86.60
N VAL A 233 55.39 -77.23 85.50
CA VAL A 233 56.66 -78.00 85.35
C VAL A 233 57.76 -77.45 86.27
N SER A 234 57.81 -76.13 86.48
CA SER A 234 58.70 -75.48 87.45
C SER A 234 58.40 -75.94 88.88
N ASN A 235 57.14 -75.86 89.30
CA ASN A 235 56.69 -76.32 90.61
C ASN A 235 56.77 -77.85 90.75
N PHE A 236 56.56 -78.63 89.69
CA PHE A 236 56.82 -80.07 89.70
C PHE A 236 58.32 -80.35 89.88
N SER A 237 59.22 -79.62 89.19
CA SER A 237 60.66 -79.77 89.38
C SER A 237 61.11 -79.33 90.78
N GLN A 238 60.52 -78.26 91.33
CA GLN A 238 60.77 -77.84 92.72
C GLN A 238 60.22 -78.87 93.71
N ASN A 239 59.02 -79.41 93.47
CA ASN A 239 58.41 -80.43 94.31
C ASN A 239 59.15 -81.77 94.23
N VAL A 240 59.67 -82.19 93.07
CA VAL A 240 60.52 -83.40 92.96
C VAL A 240 61.88 -83.18 93.64
N LEU A 241 62.49 -82.00 93.50
CA LEU A 241 63.71 -81.67 94.27
C LEU A 241 63.42 -81.58 95.78
N LYS A 242 62.24 -81.06 96.15
CA LYS A 242 61.77 -80.99 97.54
C LYS A 242 61.39 -82.37 98.08
N GLU A 243 60.83 -83.28 97.29
CA GLU A 243 60.54 -84.67 97.63
C GLU A 243 61.82 -85.52 97.66
N GLU A 244 62.85 -85.21 96.86
CA GLU A 244 64.16 -85.85 96.97
C GLU A 244 64.93 -85.33 98.19
N LEU A 245 64.76 -84.04 98.52
CA LEU A 245 65.27 -83.44 99.76
C LEU A 245 64.47 -83.88 100.98
N GLU A 246 63.17 -84.08 100.88
CA GLU A 246 62.30 -84.62 101.93
C GLU A 246 62.54 -86.11 102.08
N ALA A 247 62.67 -86.92 101.03
CA ALA A 247 63.12 -88.31 101.16
C ALA A 247 64.55 -88.43 101.74
N LYS A 248 65.42 -87.42 101.57
CA LYS A 248 66.71 -87.33 102.26
C LYS A 248 66.57 -86.84 103.70
N ILE A 249 65.65 -85.89 103.97
CA ILE A 249 65.30 -85.44 105.31
C ILE A 249 64.64 -86.59 106.04
N ASP A 250 63.56 -87.21 105.57
CA ASP A 250 62.97 -88.49 106.00
C ASP A 250 63.97 -89.65 106.06
N SER A 251 65.07 -89.69 105.28
CA SER A 251 66.13 -90.68 105.54
C SER A 251 67.02 -90.26 106.72
N ILE A 252 67.19 -88.98 106.97
CA ILE A 252 67.84 -88.41 108.16
C ILE A 252 66.86 -88.36 109.36
N GLU A 253 65.56 -88.34 109.13
CA GLU A 253 64.46 -88.21 110.08
C GLU A 253 63.84 -89.55 110.40
N GLU A 254 63.94 -90.57 109.55
CA GLU A 254 63.90 -91.97 109.97
C GLU A 254 65.17 -92.30 110.78
N LYS A 255 66.33 -91.67 110.50
CA LYS A 255 67.46 -91.71 111.45
C LYS A 255 67.23 -90.88 112.72
N ILE A 256 66.31 -89.90 112.74
CA ILE A 256 65.91 -89.13 113.95
C ILE A 256 64.64 -89.69 114.61
N GLU A 257 63.89 -90.57 113.94
CA GLU A 257 62.64 -91.20 114.39
C GLU A 257 62.82 -92.71 114.62
N GLU A 258 63.94 -93.28 114.20
CA GLU A 258 64.62 -94.29 115.01
C GLU A 258 65.02 -93.66 116.36
N MET A 259 65.60 -92.43 116.37
CA MET A 259 65.82 -91.64 117.61
C MET A 259 64.56 -90.93 118.21
N ARG A 260 63.34 -91.19 117.72
CA ARG A 260 62.08 -90.54 118.20
C ARG A 260 60.78 -91.37 118.12
N LYS A 261 60.76 -92.60 117.60
CA LYS A 261 59.88 -93.68 118.10
C LYS A 261 60.47 -94.35 119.35
N GLU A 262 61.73 -94.03 119.64
CA GLU A 262 62.19 -93.77 121.00
C GLU A 262 61.30 -92.71 121.76
N LEU A 263 60.27 -92.07 121.13
CA LEU A 263 59.36 -90.95 121.57
C LEU A 263 57.78 -90.90 121.15
N ASN A 264 57.19 -90.63 119.89
CA ASN A 264 55.78 -89.95 119.59
C ASN A 264 54.54 -90.14 118.39
N LYS A 265 53.77 -89.15 117.54
CA LYS A 265 52.40 -89.06 116.49
C LYS A 265 51.72 -87.79 115.43
N GLU A 266 50.65 -87.76 114.38
CA GLU A 266 49.81 -86.59 113.43
C GLU A 266 48.38 -86.61 112.34
N LYS A 267 47.78 -85.62 111.38
CA LYS A 267 46.32 -85.40 110.50
C LYS A 267 45.80 -84.44 109.06
N GLN A 268 44.47 -84.19 108.41
CA GLN A 268 43.83 -83.51 106.98
C GLN A 268 42.27 -82.70 106.66
N THR A 269 41.33 -82.16 105.61
CA THR A 269 40.69 -81.91 104.04
C THR A 269 39.60 -80.60 103.50
N LEU A 270 38.61 -80.12 102.47
CA LEU A 270 37.50 -80.19 101.17
C LEU A 270 36.84 -78.82 100.25
N GLU A 271 35.82 -78.34 99.24
CA GLU A 271 34.57 -78.48 98.09
C GLU A 271 33.85 -77.26 96.99
N ILE A 272 32.68 -77.24 96.05
CA ILE A 272 32.03 -76.20 94.84
C ILE A 272 30.40 -76.08 94.16
N SER A 273 29.52 -75.47 93.09
CA SER A 273 29.12 -74.57 91.69
C SER A 273 27.49 -74.08 91.17
N HIS A 274 26.63 -73.51 90.06
CA HIS A 274 26.25 -72.86 88.55
C HIS A 274 24.71 -72.09 88.08
N SER A 275 23.84 -71.56 86.98
CA SER A 275 23.28 -71.27 85.39
C SER A 275 22.03 -70.11 84.89
N VAL A 276 21.12 -69.62 83.77
CA VAL A 276 20.40 -69.55 82.22
C VAL A 276 19.37 -68.23 81.64
N THR A 277 18.43 -67.74 80.54
CA THR A 277 17.51 -67.79 79.11
C THR A 277 16.69 -66.42 78.35
N SER A 278 15.73 -65.95 77.28
CA SER A 278 14.70 -66.03 75.92
C SER A 278 13.82 -64.67 75.19
N THR A 279 12.90 -64.21 74.10
CA THR A 279 12.01 -64.28 72.64
C THR A 279 11.02 -62.96 71.98
N THR A 280 10.09 -62.49 70.87
CA THR A 280 9.18 -62.55 69.43
C THR A 280 8.53 -61.18 68.51
N GLU A 281 7.56 -60.71 67.45
CA GLU A 281 6.30 -60.77 66.29
C GLU A 281 5.93 -59.53 65.07
N GLU A 282 4.95 -59.01 64.03
CA GLU A 282 3.57 -59.01 63.02
C GLU A 282 3.13 -57.72 61.85
N ASP A 283 2.18 -57.23 60.77
CA ASP A 283 1.03 -57.30 59.51
C ASP A 283 0.54 -55.95 58.44
N GLY A 284 -0.35 -55.47 57.32
CA GLY A 284 -1.55 -55.53 56.10
C GLY A 284 -2.08 -54.20 55.05
N GLU A 285 -3.00 -53.73 53.95
CA GLU A 285 -4.13 -53.82 52.65
C GLU A 285 -4.54 -52.51 51.52
N THR A 286 -5.43 -52.01 50.40
CA THR A 286 -6.72 -51.97 49.27
C THR A 286 -6.86 -50.88 47.88
N SER A 287 -7.76 -50.34 46.78
CA SER A 287 -9.13 -50.22 45.77
C SER A 287 -9.27 -49.21 44.31
N GLU A 288 -10.16 -48.67 43.21
CA GLU A 288 -11.53 -48.49 42.23
C GLU A 288 -11.64 -47.48 40.77
N GLU A 289 -12.52 -46.95 39.67
CA GLU A 289 -13.88 -46.86 38.66
C GLU A 289 -14.18 -45.82 37.22
N SER A 290 -15.23 -45.75 36.16
CA SER A 290 -15.60 -44.73 34.84
C SER A 290 -16.87 -44.64 33.60
N VAL A 291 -17.21 -43.66 32.51
CA VAL A 291 -18.36 -43.48 31.26
C VAL A 291 -18.42 -42.33 29.93
N VAL A 292 -19.22 -41.83 28.76
CA VAL A 292 -20.50 -41.75 27.64
C VAL A 292 -20.49 -40.80 26.14
N PHE A 293 -21.29 -40.28 24.97
CA PHE A 293 -22.67 -40.04 24.02
C PHE A 293 -22.81 -39.35 22.37
N SER A 294 -23.97 -38.99 21.48
CA SER A 294 -24.20 -38.38 19.91
C SER A 294 -25.65 -37.73 19.15
N SER A 295 -26.24 -37.22 17.86
CA SER A 295 -26.22 -36.81 16.23
C SER A 295 -27.48 -36.01 15.25
N GLY A 296 -27.65 -35.70 13.80
CA GLY A 296 -28.76 -34.86 12.82
C GLY A 296 -29.06 -34.74 11.07
N MET A 297 -30.00 -33.90 10.24
CA MET A 297 -30.50 -33.84 8.62
C MET A 297 -31.44 -32.68 7.67
N GLY A 298 -31.75 -32.55 6.20
CA GLY A 298 -32.74 -31.62 5.18
C GLY A 298 -32.84 -31.59 3.41
N GLY A 299 -33.54 -31.00 2.22
CA GLY A 299 -34.73 -30.11 1.42
C GLY A 299 -34.91 -29.73 -0.32
N GLU A 300 -36.00 -29.11 -1.14
CA GLU A 300 -36.38 -28.95 -2.79
C GLU A 300 -37.34 -27.78 -3.73
N GLU A 301 -37.61 -27.61 -5.20
CA GLU A 301 -38.56 -26.61 -6.21
C GLU A 301 -38.92 -26.60 -7.97
N VAL A 302 -39.70 -25.68 -8.84
CA VAL A 302 -40.32 -25.61 -10.44
C VAL A 302 -40.66 -24.22 -11.49
N LEU A 303 -41.33 -23.79 -12.76
CA LEU A 303 -42.16 -23.99 -14.22
C LEU A 303 -42.56 -22.77 -15.47
N LEU A 304 -43.21 -22.81 -16.82
CA LEU A 304 -43.63 -21.70 -18.03
C LEU A 304 -44.56 -21.81 -19.55
N VAL A 305 -44.94 -20.82 -20.60
CA VAL A 305 -45.87 -20.77 -22.03
C VAL A 305 -45.99 -19.50 -23.25
N GLU A 306 -46.65 -19.05 -24.54
CA GLU A 306 -47.61 -19.16 -25.93
C GLU A 306 -47.75 -18.05 -27.33
N GLU A 307 -48.62 -18.02 -28.54
CA GLU A 307 -48.69 -17.11 -29.95
C GLU A 307 -49.96 -16.78 -31.02
N PRO A 308 -50.00 -15.65 -31.89
CA PRO A 308 -50.82 -15.42 -33.19
C PRO A 308 -50.30 -14.57 -34.50
N LEU A 309 -50.83 -14.67 -35.80
CA LEU A 309 -50.28 -14.09 -37.16
C LEU A 309 -51.17 -13.57 -38.45
N GLU A 310 -50.60 -13.21 -39.67
CA GLU A 310 -50.97 -12.98 -41.18
C GLU A 310 -51.26 -11.64 -42.01
N SER A 311 -52.42 -10.94 -41.97
CA SER A 311 -52.68 -9.75 -42.87
C SER A 311 -52.96 -8.43 -42.14
N LYS A 312 -53.60 -8.56 -40.98
CA LYS A 312 -53.31 -7.75 -39.79
C LYS A 312 -51.80 -7.57 -39.63
N GLU A 313 -51.00 -8.58 -39.95
CA GLU A 313 -49.55 -8.64 -39.75
C GLU A 313 -48.75 -7.53 -40.43
N LYS A 314 -49.12 -7.02 -41.62
CA LYS A 314 -48.33 -5.94 -42.26
C LYS A 314 -48.56 -4.59 -41.60
N LEU A 315 -49.82 -4.22 -41.38
CA LEU A 315 -50.15 -3.01 -40.64
C LEU A 315 -49.78 -3.15 -39.16
N SER A 316 -49.82 -4.36 -38.57
CA SER A 316 -49.34 -4.58 -37.22
C SER A 316 -47.83 -4.73 -37.13
N ALA A 317 -47.09 -5.03 -38.22
CA ALA A 317 -45.63 -4.96 -38.24
C ALA A 317 -45.17 -3.51 -38.40
N GLU A 318 -45.85 -2.70 -39.20
CA GLU A 318 -45.57 -1.27 -39.34
C GLU A 318 -46.00 -0.49 -38.07
N ILE A 319 -47.15 -0.83 -37.46
CA ILE A 319 -47.54 -0.32 -36.14
C ILE A 319 -46.66 -0.90 -35.02
N LYS A 320 -46.15 -2.15 -35.14
CA LYS A 320 -45.24 -2.74 -34.14
C LYS A 320 -43.85 -2.13 -34.23
N THR A 321 -43.27 -1.94 -35.42
CA THR A 321 -42.00 -1.22 -35.58
C THR A 321 -42.13 0.23 -35.15
N LEU A 322 -43.19 0.95 -35.53
CA LEU A 322 -43.44 2.30 -35.01
C LEU A 322 -43.78 2.34 -33.51
N ALA A 323 -44.27 1.25 -32.92
CA ALA A 323 -44.46 1.12 -31.48
C ALA A 323 -43.20 0.66 -30.74
N GLU A 324 -42.29 -0.06 -31.41
CA GLU A 324 -40.98 -0.47 -30.92
C GLU A 324 -40.02 0.73 -30.96
N GLU A 325 -39.93 1.45 -32.09
CA GLU A 325 -39.24 2.74 -32.20
C GLU A 325 -39.81 3.76 -31.19
N LYS A 326 -41.14 3.84 -31.02
CA LYS A 326 -41.76 4.70 -30.00
C LYS A 326 -41.47 4.21 -28.58
N MET A 327 -41.38 2.90 -28.33
CA MET A 327 -41.07 2.34 -27.01
C MET A 327 -39.59 2.51 -26.67
N GLU A 328 -38.69 2.35 -27.63
CA GLU A 328 -37.27 2.70 -27.50
C GLU A 328 -37.12 4.20 -27.25
N LEU A 329 -37.82 5.07 -27.98
CA LEU A 329 -37.79 6.52 -27.73
C LEU A 329 -38.45 6.93 -26.41
N GLU A 330 -39.51 6.26 -25.95
CA GLU A 330 -40.11 6.49 -24.63
C GLU A 330 -39.25 5.92 -23.49
N GLU A 331 -38.52 4.82 -23.72
CA GLU A 331 -37.55 4.25 -22.78
C GLU A 331 -36.26 5.09 -22.72
N GLU A 332 -35.76 5.61 -23.84
CA GLU A 332 -34.67 6.58 -23.88
C GLU A 332 -35.09 7.91 -23.25
N LEU A 333 -36.29 8.42 -23.53
CA LEU A 333 -36.83 9.61 -22.86
C LEU A 333 -36.95 9.37 -21.35
N SER A 334 -37.46 8.21 -20.92
CA SER A 334 -37.57 7.84 -19.51
C SER A 334 -36.20 7.72 -18.84
N LYS A 335 -35.21 7.08 -19.49
CA LYS A 335 -33.83 7.01 -19.01
C LYS A 335 -33.20 8.40 -18.90
N LYS A 336 -33.42 9.28 -19.89
CA LYS A 336 -32.91 10.66 -19.88
C LYS A 336 -33.63 11.55 -18.86
N GLN A 337 -34.90 11.27 -18.54
CA GLN A 337 -35.63 11.90 -17.43
C GLN A 337 -35.14 11.37 -16.07
N GLU A 338 -34.79 10.09 -15.96
CA GLU A 338 -34.19 9.50 -14.74
C GLU A 338 -32.74 9.97 -14.53
N GLU A 339 -31.95 10.13 -15.60
CA GLU A 339 -30.63 10.76 -15.57
C GLU A 339 -30.73 12.24 -15.19
N MET A 340 -31.67 13.00 -15.75
CA MET A 340 -31.96 14.38 -15.33
C MET A 340 -32.31 14.45 -13.84
N LEU A 341 -33.20 13.58 -13.35
CA LEU A 341 -33.58 13.55 -11.94
C LEU A 341 -32.40 13.17 -11.02
N LYS A 342 -31.50 12.29 -11.46
CA LYS A 342 -30.24 12.00 -10.74
C LYS A 342 -29.30 13.20 -10.72
N ILE A 343 -29.15 13.91 -11.84
CA ILE A 343 -28.35 15.14 -11.91
C ILE A 343 -28.96 16.24 -11.03
N ASP A 344 -30.28 16.41 -11.03
CA ASP A 344 -30.98 17.37 -10.15
C ASP A 344 -30.87 16.97 -8.66
N GLN A 345 -30.83 15.67 -8.33
CA GLN A 345 -30.56 15.19 -6.98
C GLN A 345 -29.09 15.37 -6.56
N GLU A 346 -28.12 15.01 -7.41
CA GLU A 346 -26.68 15.26 -7.18
C GLU A 346 -26.40 16.77 -7.05
N LEU A 347 -27.06 17.62 -7.83
CA LEU A 347 -26.97 19.08 -7.71
C LEU A 347 -27.62 19.65 -6.44
N GLU A 348 -28.55 18.94 -5.80
CA GLU A 348 -29.12 19.33 -4.52
C GLU A 348 -28.32 18.77 -3.34
N GLU A 349 -27.76 17.56 -3.45
CA GLU A 349 -26.76 17.03 -2.50
C GLU A 349 -25.51 17.94 -2.46
N LEU A 350 -24.98 18.36 -3.63
CA LEU A 350 -23.92 19.36 -3.76
C LEU A 350 -24.34 20.77 -3.28
N ARG A 351 -25.64 21.03 -3.10
CA ARG A 351 -26.18 22.30 -2.57
C ARG A 351 -26.37 22.26 -1.06
N GLU A 352 -26.79 21.13 -0.48
CA GLU A 352 -26.74 20.92 0.97
C GLU A 352 -25.29 20.86 1.45
N GLU A 353 -24.39 20.23 0.68
CA GLU A 353 -22.95 20.33 0.89
C GLU A 353 -22.44 21.77 0.83
N LYS A 354 -23.17 22.77 0.29
CA LYS A 354 -22.67 24.15 0.27
C LYS A 354 -22.60 24.79 1.67
N GLY A 355 -23.37 24.29 2.64
CA GLY A 355 -23.16 24.59 4.07
C GLY A 355 -21.99 23.82 4.68
N SER A 356 -21.63 22.67 4.08
CA SER A 356 -20.39 21.95 4.36
C SER A 356 -19.18 22.68 3.76
N TRP A 357 -19.29 23.32 2.59
CA TRP A 357 -18.19 24.02 1.91
C TRP A 357 -17.56 25.14 2.74
N GLU A 358 -18.34 25.96 3.45
CA GLU A 358 -17.78 26.96 4.37
C GLU A 358 -17.01 26.29 5.53
N LYS A 359 -17.50 25.13 6.02
CA LYS A 359 -16.84 24.35 7.08
C LYS A 359 -15.63 23.55 6.55
N ILE A 360 -15.64 23.15 5.28
CA ILE A 360 -14.53 22.51 4.57
C ILE A 360 -13.45 23.54 4.30
N GLU A 361 -13.77 24.75 3.82
CA GLU A 361 -12.81 25.85 3.65
C GLU A 361 -12.16 26.24 5.00
N GLU A 362 -12.94 26.30 6.08
CA GLU A 362 -12.40 26.50 7.44
C GLU A 362 -11.49 25.33 7.88
N LEU A 363 -11.90 24.08 7.64
CA LEU A 363 -11.10 22.88 7.97
C LEU A 363 -9.86 22.70 7.08
N GLU A 364 -9.90 23.17 5.84
CA GLU A 364 -8.77 23.21 4.91
C GLU A 364 -7.79 24.31 5.31
N GLY A 365 -8.29 25.48 5.76
CA GLY A 365 -7.47 26.49 6.43
C GLY A 365 -6.78 25.95 7.67
N GLU A 366 -7.54 25.35 8.61
CA GLU A 366 -7.00 24.68 9.80
C GLU A 366 -6.01 23.56 9.43
N LYS A 367 -6.27 22.80 8.36
CA LYS A 367 -5.40 21.73 7.86
C LYS A 367 -4.09 22.29 7.31
N VAL A 368 -4.12 23.34 6.49
CA VAL A 368 -2.91 24.00 5.95
C VAL A 368 -2.08 24.62 7.08
N GLU A 369 -2.70 25.19 8.11
CA GLU A 369 -1.98 25.65 9.31
C GLU A 369 -1.32 24.49 10.07
N LYS A 370 -2.01 23.36 10.23
CA LYS A 370 -1.48 22.15 10.89
C LYS A 370 -0.40 21.47 10.07
N GLU A 371 -0.54 21.36 8.75
CA GLU A 371 0.46 20.83 7.82
C GLU A 371 1.72 21.71 7.83
N LYS A 372 1.56 23.03 7.87
CA LYS A 372 2.68 23.96 8.05
C LYS A 372 3.35 23.80 9.42
N ALA A 373 2.57 23.64 10.50
CA ALA A 373 3.12 23.36 11.83
C ALA A 373 3.85 22.01 11.89
N ILE A 374 3.38 20.99 11.16
CA ILE A 374 4.04 19.69 11.00
C ILE A 374 5.34 19.84 10.20
N ALA A 375 5.36 20.63 9.11
CA ALA A 375 6.59 20.92 8.36
C ALA A 375 7.63 21.66 9.23
N ASP A 376 7.20 22.68 9.97
CA ASP A 376 8.00 23.41 10.95
C ASP A 376 8.56 22.52 12.08
N LEU A 377 7.83 21.46 12.47
CA LEU A 377 8.28 20.48 13.46
C LEU A 377 9.21 19.43 12.86
N ASN A 378 8.94 18.97 11.64
CA ASN A 378 9.79 18.03 10.91
C ASN A 378 11.16 18.66 10.58
N GLN A 379 11.22 19.94 10.21
CA GLN A 379 12.49 20.66 10.06
C GLN A 379 13.28 20.67 11.40
N LYS A 380 12.61 21.00 12.51
CA LYS A 380 13.25 21.02 13.85
C LYS A 380 13.67 19.62 14.31
N LEU A 381 12.93 18.58 13.93
CA LEU A 381 13.30 17.18 14.18
C LEU A 381 14.56 16.83 13.39
N GLU A 382 14.64 17.21 12.11
CA GLU A 382 15.80 16.91 11.26
C GLU A 382 17.06 17.69 11.68
N GLU A 383 16.90 18.97 12.06
CA GLU A 383 17.96 19.74 12.73
C GLU A 383 18.47 19.04 14.00
N LYS A 384 17.60 18.34 14.74
CA LYS A 384 17.97 17.58 15.95
C LYS A 384 18.55 16.20 15.63
N ASN A 385 18.07 15.52 14.59
CA ASN A 385 18.67 14.28 14.08
C ASN A 385 20.12 14.54 13.66
N ALA A 386 20.36 15.60 12.86
CA ALA A 386 21.71 16.00 12.46
C ALA A 386 22.63 16.35 13.65
N GLN A 387 22.08 16.98 14.70
CA GLN A 387 22.81 17.23 15.96
C GLN A 387 23.13 15.93 16.72
N ILE A 388 22.20 14.98 16.76
CA ILE A 388 22.40 13.65 17.38
C ILE A 388 23.46 12.86 16.61
N GLU A 389 23.41 12.81 15.28
CA GLU A 389 24.44 12.14 14.49
C GLU A 389 25.82 12.79 14.64
N ALA A 390 25.89 14.12 14.71
CA ALA A 390 27.16 14.83 14.94
C ALA A 390 27.77 14.44 16.29
N LEU A 391 26.96 14.44 17.36
CA LEU A 391 27.38 13.98 18.68
C LEU A 391 27.70 12.48 18.71
N GLN A 392 27.01 11.64 17.93
CA GLN A 392 27.33 10.22 17.80
C GLN A 392 28.69 10.00 17.12
N ARG A 393 29.01 10.77 16.06
CA ARG A 393 30.33 10.75 15.42
C ARG A 393 31.43 11.22 16.39
N GLU A 394 31.19 12.29 17.14
CA GLU A 394 32.12 12.77 18.16
C GLU A 394 32.33 11.73 19.28
N ILE A 395 31.26 11.05 19.72
CA ILE A 395 31.35 9.94 20.69
C ILE A 395 32.12 8.75 20.11
N THR A 396 31.89 8.33 18.86
CA THR A 396 32.64 7.21 18.26
C THR A 396 34.11 7.55 18.06
N GLU A 397 34.44 8.79 17.68
CA GLU A 397 35.82 9.26 17.61
C GLU A 397 36.49 9.31 18.99
N LEU A 398 35.83 9.88 20.00
CA LEU A 398 36.35 9.94 21.37
C LEU A 398 36.49 8.55 22.01
N THR A 399 35.60 7.60 21.71
CA THR A 399 35.74 6.20 22.19
C THR A 399 36.86 5.46 21.46
N ALA A 400 37.08 5.71 20.17
CA ALA A 400 38.24 5.17 19.45
C ALA A 400 39.57 5.75 19.97
N GLN A 401 39.63 7.06 20.23
CA GLN A 401 40.77 7.72 20.87
C GLN A 401 41.00 7.21 22.30
N LEU A 402 39.93 6.95 23.06
CA LEU A 402 40.03 6.37 24.40
C LEU A 402 40.53 4.91 24.36
N GLU A 403 39.99 4.06 23.49
CA GLU A 403 40.49 2.69 23.32
C GLU A 403 41.97 2.69 22.89
N GLU A 404 42.38 3.57 21.98
CA GLU A 404 43.77 3.71 21.57
C GLU A 404 44.66 4.19 22.72
N ALA A 405 44.17 5.13 23.54
CA ALA A 405 44.84 5.64 24.74
C ALA A 405 44.77 4.69 25.94
N GLU A 406 43.93 3.65 25.93
CA GLU A 406 43.95 2.53 26.89
C GLU A 406 44.90 1.43 26.43
N LYS A 407 44.80 1.02 25.15
CA LYS A 407 45.62 -0.04 24.53
C LYS A 407 47.08 0.37 24.39
N TYR A 408 47.40 1.65 24.21
CA TYR A 408 48.76 2.13 23.99
C TYR A 408 49.14 3.33 24.87
N THR A 409 50.44 3.49 25.08
CA THR A 409 51.06 4.68 25.67
C THR A 409 52.01 5.28 24.64
N SER A 410 51.82 6.54 24.26
CA SER A 410 52.80 7.23 23.41
C SER A 410 54.13 7.40 24.16
N TYR A 411 55.23 7.19 23.46
CA TYR A 411 56.59 7.50 23.90
C TYR A 411 57.42 8.09 22.76
N VAL A 412 58.13 9.19 23.01
CA VAL A 412 59.08 9.77 22.06
C VAL A 412 60.46 9.21 22.33
N ILE A 413 61.04 8.52 21.35
CA ILE A 413 62.38 7.92 21.42
C ILE A 413 63.42 9.01 21.70
N LEU A 414 64.15 8.92 22.80
CA LEU A 414 65.23 9.86 23.10
C LEU A 414 66.54 9.44 22.41
N PRO A 415 67.48 10.38 22.17
CA PRO A 415 68.82 10.02 21.75
C PRO A 415 69.43 8.97 22.70
N TRP A 416 70.00 7.92 22.11
CA TRP A 416 70.59 6.74 22.80
C TRP A 416 69.62 5.74 23.43
N ASP A 417 68.29 5.91 23.28
CA ASP A 417 67.34 4.84 23.62
C ASP A 417 67.43 3.65 22.66
N ASN A 418 67.03 2.48 23.15
CA ASN A 418 66.85 1.25 22.39
C ASN A 418 65.59 0.51 22.91
N LEU A 419 65.00 -0.39 22.11
CA LEU A 419 63.74 -1.05 22.45
C LEU A 419 63.81 -1.89 23.74
N TRP A 420 64.99 -2.42 24.09
CA TRP A 420 65.18 -3.19 25.32
C TRP A 420 65.13 -2.32 26.58
N ASP A 421 65.81 -1.16 26.57
CA ASP A 421 65.72 -0.20 27.68
C ASP A 421 64.34 0.46 27.77
N ILE A 422 63.64 0.70 26.64
CA ILE A 422 62.26 1.20 26.66
C ILE A 422 61.32 0.13 27.27
N ALA A 423 61.37 -1.12 26.80
CA ALA A 423 60.59 -2.22 27.38
C ALA A 423 60.90 -2.43 28.87
N ARG A 424 62.16 -2.27 29.28
CA ARG A 424 62.57 -2.34 30.69
C ARG A 424 62.05 -1.18 31.54
N ARG A 425 61.82 0.02 30.98
CA ARG A 425 61.17 1.14 31.68
C ARG A 425 59.67 0.90 31.85
N TYR A 426 58.99 0.43 30.80
CA TYR A 426 57.52 0.33 30.78
C TYR A 426 56.96 -1.00 31.32
N TYR A 427 57.55 -2.13 30.94
CA TYR A 427 57.10 -3.47 31.38
C TYR A 427 57.94 -4.09 32.49
N ARG A 428 58.97 -3.37 32.99
CA ARG A 428 59.99 -3.85 33.93
C ARG A 428 60.87 -5.00 33.44
N ASP A 429 60.52 -5.67 32.35
CA ASP A 429 61.33 -6.65 31.61
C ASP A 429 61.67 -6.16 30.20
N GLY A 430 62.98 -6.02 29.93
CA GLY A 430 63.48 -5.66 28.60
C GLY A 430 63.26 -6.76 27.54
N ARG A 431 63.02 -8.02 27.91
CA ARG A 431 62.73 -9.10 26.95
C ARG A 431 61.44 -8.90 26.16
N LYS A 432 60.52 -8.06 26.67
CA LYS A 432 59.25 -7.69 26.01
C LYS A 432 59.40 -6.67 24.88
N TRP A 433 60.63 -6.27 24.53
CA TRP A 433 60.90 -5.39 23.39
C TRP A 433 60.25 -5.81 22.05
N PRO A 434 60.03 -7.12 21.73
CA PRO A 434 59.34 -7.51 20.51
C PRO A 434 57.88 -7.06 20.46
N LEU A 435 57.20 -6.88 21.61
CA LEU A 435 55.83 -6.36 21.66
C LEU A 435 55.76 -4.90 21.19
N ILE A 436 56.78 -4.11 21.53
CA ILE A 436 56.92 -2.73 21.05
C ILE A 436 57.24 -2.74 19.55
N MET A 437 58.10 -3.65 19.07
CA MET A 437 58.39 -3.78 17.64
C MET A 437 57.14 -4.19 16.85
N GLU A 438 56.36 -5.15 17.34
CA GLU A 438 55.12 -5.64 16.72
C GLU A 438 54.08 -4.53 16.56
N ALA A 439 53.91 -3.70 17.60
CA ALA A 439 52.96 -2.59 17.63
C ALA A 439 53.41 -1.32 16.86
N ASN A 440 54.60 -1.33 16.24
CA ASN A 440 55.17 -0.19 15.50
C ASN A 440 55.85 -0.59 14.18
N LYS A 441 55.42 -1.68 13.53
CA LYS A 441 55.98 -2.15 12.24
C LYS A 441 55.85 -1.14 11.10
N ASP A 442 54.94 -0.18 11.24
CA ASP A 442 54.68 0.95 10.37
C ASP A 442 55.68 2.12 10.58
N VAL A 443 56.23 2.26 11.79
CA VAL A 443 57.15 3.35 12.18
C VAL A 443 58.62 2.88 12.26
N ILE A 444 58.87 1.62 12.63
CA ILE A 444 60.21 1.07 12.91
C ILE A 444 60.59 0.03 11.85
N GLU A 445 61.43 0.44 10.90
CA GLU A 445 61.95 -0.42 9.83
C GLU A 445 62.96 -1.48 10.34
N ASP A 446 63.72 -1.17 11.39
CA ASP A 446 64.83 -1.98 11.91
C ASP A 446 64.96 -1.82 13.44
N PRO A 447 64.83 -2.90 14.24
CA PRO A 447 64.96 -2.85 15.70
C PRO A 447 66.28 -2.25 16.23
N LEU A 448 67.34 -2.29 15.41
CA LEU A 448 68.69 -1.81 15.74
C LEU A 448 68.96 -0.37 15.25
N LYS A 449 68.01 0.26 14.54
CA LYS A 449 68.15 1.63 14.01
C LYS A 449 66.96 2.52 14.35
N LEU A 450 66.71 2.71 15.64
CA LEU A 450 65.74 3.70 16.11
C LEU A 450 66.14 5.13 15.69
N ARG A 451 65.16 5.93 15.26
CA ARG A 451 65.33 7.35 14.96
C ARG A 451 64.99 8.17 16.21
N PRO A 452 65.90 9.00 16.75
CA PRO A 452 65.57 9.90 17.86
C PRO A 452 64.49 10.91 17.48
N TYR A 453 63.68 11.29 18.46
CA TYR A 453 62.52 12.18 18.34
C TYR A 453 61.36 11.63 17.48
N THR A 454 61.37 10.32 17.18
CA THR A 454 60.20 9.62 16.63
C THR A 454 59.28 9.12 17.75
N GLU A 455 57.98 9.30 17.56
CA GLU A 455 56.93 8.86 18.48
C GLU A 455 56.52 7.41 18.19
N ILE A 456 56.36 6.60 19.23
CA ILE A 456 56.02 5.17 19.15
C ILE A 456 54.95 4.77 20.17
N ARG A 457 54.17 3.74 19.82
CA ARG A 457 53.07 3.14 20.58
C ARG A 457 53.61 2.04 21.50
N ILE A 458 53.50 2.18 22.81
CA ILE A 458 53.85 1.12 23.77
C ILE A 458 52.56 0.45 24.24
N PRO A 459 52.26 -0.81 23.83
CA PRO A 459 51.08 -1.54 24.30
C PRO A 459 50.97 -1.56 25.83
N ARG A 460 49.77 -1.47 26.40
CA ARG A 460 49.53 -1.76 27.83
C ARG A 460 49.06 -3.21 27.99
N CYS A 461 49.60 -3.91 28.98
CA CYS A 461 49.01 -5.16 29.46
C CYS A 461 47.67 -4.81 30.13
N SER A 462 46.56 -5.35 29.65
CA SER A 462 45.20 -5.01 30.11
C SER A 462 44.71 -5.82 31.31
N ASN A 463 45.55 -6.73 31.84
CA ASN A 463 45.42 -7.39 33.14
C ASN A 463 46.83 -7.63 33.71
N ASP A 464 46.97 -7.61 35.04
CA ASP A 464 48.26 -7.71 35.75
C ASP A 464 48.85 -9.14 35.83
N GLU A 465 48.24 -10.14 35.18
CA GLU A 465 48.63 -11.56 35.33
C GLU A 465 49.50 -12.13 34.20
N ASP A 466 49.30 -11.71 32.94
CA ASP A 466 50.06 -12.20 31.76
C ASP A 466 51.17 -11.22 31.30
N CYS A 467 51.77 -10.50 32.26
CA CYS A 467 52.81 -9.49 32.02
C CYS A 467 54.11 -9.78 32.80
#